data_AF-A0AAV3NQA1-F1
#
_entry.id   AF-A0AAV3NQA1-F1
#
_cell.length_a   1.000
_cell.length_b   1.000
_cell.length_c   1.000
_cell.angle_alpha   90.00
_cell.angle_beta   90.00
_cell.angle_gamma   90.00
#
_symmetry.space_group_name_H-M   'P 1'
#
loop_
_entity.id
_entity.type
_entity.pdbx_description
1 polymer ?
#
loop_
_entity_poly.entity_id
_entity_poly.type
_entity_poly.pdbx_seq_one_letter_code
_entity_poly.pdbx_strand_id
1 'polypeptide(L)'
;MEVAKDADFDLAPAGQYAVGIFFLLTSKSRKEHSKIVFTKVAESLGHTILGWRSVPTDNSRLGKSAEPVIEQVFLTLSPRSKTDFEQQMYILRRVSMVAIRAALNLQHGSIKDFYICSLSSRLRFLIQIMG
;
A
#
# COMPACT_ATOMS: atom_id res chain seq x y z
N MET A 1 13.06 -12.77 11.03
CA MET A 1 12.56 -13.84 10.14
C MET A 1 11.09 -14.15 10.49
N GLU A 2 10.18 -13.16 10.47
CA GLU A 2 8.86 -13.38 11.09
C GLU A 2 7.67 -12.88 10.28
N VAL A 3 7.85 -12.59 8.98
CA VAL A 3 6.74 -12.14 8.12
C VAL A 3 6.56 -12.96 6.85
N ALA A 4 7.50 -13.84 6.51
CA ALA A 4 7.32 -14.83 5.45
C ALA A 4 6.27 -15.92 5.82
N LYS A 5 5.75 -15.93 7.05
CA LYS A 5 4.79 -16.95 7.49
C LYS A 5 3.32 -16.65 7.17
N ASP A 6 2.97 -15.39 6.87
CA ASP A 6 1.56 -14.96 6.67
C ASP A 6 1.30 -14.29 5.31
N ALA A 7 2.27 -14.31 4.40
CA ALA A 7 2.09 -13.79 3.05
C ALA A 7 1.96 -14.98 2.09
N ASP A 8 0.88 -15.03 1.30
CA ASP A 8 0.64 -16.07 0.29
C ASP A 8 1.57 -15.96 -0.94
N PHE A 9 2.70 -15.25 -0.83
CA PHE A 9 3.61 -14.97 -1.94
C PHE A 9 5.07 -14.91 -1.47
N ASP A 10 5.97 -15.33 -2.36
CA ASP A 10 7.41 -15.37 -2.10
C ASP A 10 7.99 -13.95 -1.98
N LEU A 11 8.55 -13.66 -0.81
CA LEU A 11 9.24 -12.41 -0.55
C LEU A 11 10.74 -12.57 -0.85
N ALA A 12 11.26 -11.69 -1.70
CA ALA A 12 12.69 -11.52 -1.89
C ALA A 12 13.38 -11.10 -0.57
N PRO A 13 14.72 -11.22 -0.46
CA PRO A 13 15.46 -10.74 0.71
C PRO A 13 15.15 -9.28 1.04
N ALA A 14 15.20 -8.94 2.33
CA ALA A 14 15.02 -7.57 2.79
C ALA A 14 15.94 -6.59 2.04
N GLY A 15 15.38 -5.49 1.55
CA GLY A 15 16.09 -4.54 0.69
C GLY A 15 15.94 -4.79 -0.81
N GLN A 16 15.28 -5.87 -1.23
CA GLN A 16 14.91 -6.13 -2.64
C GLN A 16 13.41 -5.95 -2.93
N TYR A 17 12.64 -5.57 -1.91
CA TYR A 17 11.23 -5.24 -2.03
C TYR A 17 10.92 -4.00 -1.19
N ALA A 18 9.84 -3.31 -1.55
CA ALA A 18 9.26 -2.24 -0.77
C ALA A 18 7.89 -2.65 -0.23
N VAL A 19 7.52 -2.02 0.88
CA VAL A 19 6.22 -2.18 1.50
C VAL A 19 5.51 -0.83 1.53
N GLY A 20 4.27 -0.83 1.08
CA GLY A 20 3.36 0.30 1.23
C GLY A 20 2.27 0.00 2.24
N ILE A 21 1.89 0.98 3.05
CA ILE A 21 0.76 0.89 3.98
C ILE A 21 -0.37 1.78 3.44
N PHE A 22 -1.55 1.19 3.33
CA PHE A 22 -2.73 1.79 2.73
C PHE A 22 -3.88 1.80 3.75
N PHE A 23 -4.44 2.99 4.01
CA PHE A 23 -5.76 3.11 4.61
C PHE A 23 -6.80 3.16 3.49
N LEU A 24 -7.62 2.12 3.40
CA LEU A 24 -8.62 1.93 2.37
C LEU A 24 -10.02 2.15 2.94
N LEU A 25 -10.90 2.73 2.12
CA LEU A 25 -12.32 2.88 2.43
C LEU A 25 -13.02 1.55 2.72
N THR A 26 -14.07 1.63 3.52
CA THR A 26 -14.97 0.52 3.82
C THR A 26 -15.76 0.00 2.60
N SER A 27 -15.94 0.81 1.56
CA SER A 27 -16.58 0.36 0.31
C SER A 27 -15.68 -0.61 -0.45
N LYS A 28 -16.07 -1.89 -0.47
CA LYS A 28 -15.34 -2.97 -1.17
C LYS A 28 -15.03 -2.64 -2.63
N SER A 29 -15.98 -2.03 -3.36
CA SER A 29 -15.80 -1.65 -4.76
C SER A 29 -14.72 -0.57 -4.94
N ARG A 30 -14.76 0.50 -4.13
CA ARG A 30 -13.74 1.57 -4.18
C ARG A 30 -12.37 1.09 -3.75
N LYS A 31 -12.32 0.22 -2.74
CA LYS A 31 -11.11 -0.46 -2.28
C LYS A 31 -10.45 -1.22 -3.43
N GLU A 32 -11.19 -2.10 -4.09
CA GLU A 32 -10.68 -2.90 -5.22
C GLU A 32 -10.23 -2.01 -6.38
N HIS A 33 -11.03 -1.00 -6.72
CA HIS A 33 -10.68 -0.05 -7.78
C HIS A 33 -9.37 0.71 -7.47
N SER A 34 -9.17 1.11 -6.22
CA SER A 34 -7.93 1.78 -5.79
C SER A 34 -6.70 0.87 -5.98
N LYS A 35 -6.82 -0.41 -5.65
CA LYS A 35 -5.75 -1.40 -5.85
C LYS A 35 -5.44 -1.58 -7.34
N ILE A 36 -6.48 -1.72 -8.18
CA ILE A 36 -6.31 -1.85 -9.63
C ILE A 36 -5.57 -0.65 -10.20
N VAL A 37 -5.96 0.57 -9.82
CA VAL A 37 -5.30 1.80 -10.29
C VAL A 37 -3.86 1.88 -9.77
N PHE A 38 -3.62 1.54 -8.49
CA PHE A 38 -2.27 1.47 -7.93
C PHE A 38 -1.39 0.49 -8.71
N THR A 39 -1.87 -0.73 -8.96
CA THR A 39 -1.14 -1.77 -9.71
C THR A 39 -0.76 -1.26 -11.10
N LYS A 40 -1.70 -0.64 -11.84
CA LYS A 40 -1.43 -0.08 -13.18
C LYS A 40 -0.34 0.99 -13.14
N VAL A 41 -0.38 1.89 -12.16
CA VAL A 41 0.65 2.93 -11.99
C VAL A 41 2.00 2.30 -11.66
N ALA A 42 2.05 1.33 -10.74
CA ALA A 42 3.26 0.61 -10.39
C ALA A 42 3.90 -0.07 -11.61
N GLU A 43 3.10 -0.81 -12.39
CA GLU A 43 3.54 -1.49 -13.60
C GLU A 43 4.05 -0.52 -14.66
N SER A 44 3.37 0.62 -14.86
CA SER A 44 3.81 1.67 -15.80
C SER A 44 5.17 2.28 -15.43
N LEU A 45 5.50 2.32 -14.14
CA LEU A 45 6.79 2.77 -13.62
C LEU A 45 7.84 1.63 -13.58
N GLY A 46 7.44 0.43 -13.98
CA GLY A 46 8.29 -0.76 -14.07
C GLY A 46 8.43 -1.55 -12.77
N HIS A 47 7.59 -1.28 -11.77
CA HIS A 47 7.52 -2.07 -10.54
C HIS A 47 6.59 -3.27 -10.71
N THR A 48 6.86 -4.36 -9.99
CA THR A 48 5.97 -5.53 -9.94
C THR A 48 5.32 -5.63 -8.57
N ILE A 49 4.00 -5.71 -8.51
CA ILE A 49 3.28 -6.01 -7.27
C ILE A 49 3.41 -7.50 -6.97
N LEU A 50 3.96 -7.83 -5.80
CA LEU A 50 4.08 -9.20 -5.30
C LEU A 50 2.77 -9.65 -4.66
N GLY A 51 2.09 -8.76 -3.96
CA GLY A 51 0.81 -9.06 -3.34
C GLY A 51 0.34 -8.01 -2.36
N TRP A 52 -0.90 -8.21 -1.90
CA TRP A 52 -1.54 -7.40 -0.86
C TRP A 52 -1.77 -8.27 0.37
N ARG A 53 -1.55 -7.71 1.56
CA ARG A 53 -1.78 -8.36 2.85
C ARG A 53 -2.72 -7.49 3.68
N SER A 54 -3.79 -8.08 4.20
CA SER A 54 -4.61 -7.41 5.21
C SER A 54 -3.88 -7.42 6.55
N VAL A 55 -3.85 -6.28 7.23
CA VAL A 55 -3.28 -6.20 8.59
C VAL A 55 -4.42 -6.49 9.57
N PRO A 56 -4.30 -7.52 10.44
CA PRO A 56 -5.31 -7.77 11.46
C PRO A 56 -5.41 -6.57 12.40
N THR A 57 -6.62 -6.06 12.59
CA THR A 57 -6.91 -5.03 13.59
C THR A 57 -7.84 -5.62 14.64
N ASP A 58 -7.45 -5.55 15.92
CA ASP A 58 -8.29 -6.00 17.03
C ASP A 58 -9.29 -4.90 17.38
N ASN A 59 -10.49 -5.04 16.82
CA ASN A 59 -11.53 -4.02 16.90
C ASN A 59 -12.50 -4.30 18.06
N SER A 60 -12.15 -5.21 18.98
CA SER A 60 -13.02 -5.60 20.09
C SER A 60 -13.29 -4.46 21.10
N ARG A 61 -12.44 -3.43 21.12
CA ARG A 61 -12.49 -2.33 22.11
C ARG A 61 -12.94 -0.97 21.56
N LEU A 62 -13.07 -0.83 20.25
CA LEU A 62 -13.44 0.43 19.60
C LEU A 62 -14.87 0.29 19.05
N GLY A 63 -15.80 1.10 19.59
CA GLY A 63 -17.22 1.06 19.20
C GLY A 63 -17.44 1.27 17.69
N LYS A 64 -18.68 1.00 17.20
CA LYS A 64 -19.18 0.93 15.80
C LYS A 64 -18.86 2.10 14.83
N SER A 65 -17.69 2.71 14.90
CA SER A 65 -17.19 3.68 13.94
C SER A 65 -16.60 2.91 12.77
N ALA A 66 -16.90 3.31 11.55
CA ALA A 66 -16.42 2.67 10.33
C ALA A 66 -14.90 2.82 10.21
N GLU A 67 -14.15 1.87 10.76
CA GLU A 67 -12.68 1.91 10.75
C GLU A 67 -12.11 1.72 9.33
N PRO A 68 -11.01 2.42 9.01
CA PRO A 68 -10.32 2.22 7.74
C PRO A 68 -9.69 0.84 7.68
N VAL A 69 -9.86 0.14 6.56
CA VAL A 69 -9.21 -1.16 6.37
C VAL A 69 -7.75 -0.90 6.06
N ILE A 70 -6.85 -1.43 6.91
CA ILE A 70 -5.41 -1.30 6.72
C ILE A 70 -4.93 -2.47 5.87
N GLU A 71 -4.28 -2.15 4.77
CA GLU A 71 -3.58 -3.16 3.96
C GLU A 71 -2.15 -2.76 3.67
N GLN A 72 -1.31 -3.79 3.53
CA GLN A 72 0.05 -3.69 3.05
C GLN A 72 0.11 -4.14 1.59
N VAL A 73 0.86 -3.41 0.76
CA VAL A 73 1.24 -3.87 -0.57
C VAL A 73 2.74 -4.14 -0.59
N PHE A 74 3.12 -5.23 -1.22
CA PHE A 74 4.50 -5.62 -1.41
C PHE A 74 4.84 -5.54 -2.89
N LEU A 75 5.98 -4.96 -3.22
CA LEU A 75 6.38 -4.74 -4.61
C LEU A 75 7.89 -4.76 -4.77
N THR A 76 8.34 -5.13 -5.97
CA THR A 76 9.74 -5.10 -6.37
C THR A 76 10.16 -3.71 -6.86
N LEU A 77 11.47 -3.51 -6.93
CA LEU A 77 12.05 -2.37 -7.63
C LEU A 77 11.85 -2.46 -9.13
N SER A 78 11.81 -1.30 -9.78
CA SER A 78 12.01 -1.22 -11.21
C SER A 78 13.52 -1.32 -11.50
N PRO A 79 14.00 -2.40 -12.14
CA PRO A 79 15.41 -2.53 -12.49
C PRO A 79 15.85 -1.51 -13.55
N ARG A 80 14.88 -0.84 -14.18
CA ARG A 80 15.10 0.17 -15.24
C ARG A 80 15.44 1.55 -14.68
N SER A 81 15.18 1.79 -13.40
CA SER A 81 15.37 3.11 -12.81
C SER A 81 16.80 3.28 -12.29
N LYS A 82 17.41 4.43 -12.61
CA LYS A 82 18.74 4.84 -12.11
C LYS A 82 18.68 5.60 -10.78
N THR A 83 17.48 5.88 -10.27
CA THR A 83 17.28 6.61 -9.02
C THR A 83 17.28 5.67 -7.82
N ASP A 84 17.64 6.20 -6.66
CA ASP A 84 17.59 5.46 -5.40
C ASP A 84 16.17 4.93 -5.11
N PHE A 85 16.12 3.79 -4.41
CA PHE A 85 14.89 3.06 -4.11
C PHE A 85 13.81 3.96 -3.51
N GLU A 86 14.20 4.86 -2.60
CA GLU A 86 13.24 5.68 -1.86
C GLU A 86 12.70 6.83 -2.70
N GLN A 87 13.50 7.29 -3.67
CA GLN A 87 13.04 8.23 -4.67
C GLN A 87 12.03 7.57 -5.62
N GLN A 88 12.24 6.31 -6.03
CA GLN A 88 11.26 5.55 -6.80
C GLN A 88 9.94 5.41 -6.04
N MET A 89 10.00 5.05 -4.77
CA MET A 89 8.80 4.92 -3.92
C MET A 89 8.10 6.27 -3.69
N TYR A 90 8.85 7.36 -3.55
CA TYR A 90 8.27 8.70 -3.48
C TYR A 90 7.50 9.05 -4.76
N ILE A 91 8.09 8.80 -5.93
CA ILE A 91 7.45 9.03 -7.23
C ILE A 91 6.20 8.17 -7.37
N LEU A 92 6.31 6.86 -7.12
CA LEU A 92 5.19 5.94 -7.19
C LEU A 92 4.04 6.37 -6.27
N ARG A 93 4.33 6.79 -5.03
CA ARG A 93 3.33 7.31 -4.10
C ARG A 93 2.63 8.56 -4.66
N ARG A 94 3.40 9.54 -5.15
CA ARG A 94 2.86 10.80 -5.68
C ARG A 94 1.97 10.58 -6.90
N VAL A 95 2.43 9.79 -7.87
CA VAL A 95 1.67 9.51 -9.10
C VAL A 95 0.43 8.68 -8.78
N SER A 96 0.53 7.67 -7.92
CA SER A 96 -0.60 6.84 -7.50
C SER A 96 -1.67 7.64 -6.80
N MET A 97 -1.30 8.55 -5.89
CA MET A 97 -2.27 9.42 -5.21
C MET A 97 -3.07 10.29 -6.18
N VAL A 98 -2.42 10.82 -7.22
CA VAL A 98 -3.10 11.62 -8.25
C VAL A 98 -4.04 10.74 -9.08
N ALA A 99 -3.55 9.60 -9.56
CA ALA A 99 -4.33 8.67 -10.38
C ALA A 99 -5.56 8.12 -9.66
N ILE A 100 -5.40 7.69 -8.40
CA ILE A 100 -6.50 7.11 -7.61
C ILE A 100 -7.56 8.15 -7.27
N ARG A 101 -7.15 9.39 -6.94
CA ARG A 101 -8.11 10.49 -6.72
C ARG A 101 -8.93 10.78 -7.96
N ALA A 102 -8.28 10.83 -9.13
CA ALA A 102 -8.96 11.03 -10.40
C ALA A 102 -9.93 9.88 -10.71
N ALA A 103 -9.48 8.63 -10.57
CA ALA A 103 -10.29 7.45 -10.87
C ALA A 103 -11.52 7.30 -9.96
N LEU A 104 -11.40 7.73 -8.70
CA LEU A 104 -12.49 7.67 -7.73
C LEU A 104 -13.38 8.94 -7.70
N ASN A 105 -13.11 9.93 -8.57
CA ASN A 105 -13.79 11.23 -8.58
C ASN A 105 -13.82 11.90 -7.20
N LEU A 106 -12.70 11.82 -6.46
CA LEU A 106 -12.60 12.41 -5.13
C LEU A 106 -12.46 13.93 -5.25
N GLN A 107 -13.43 14.66 -4.69
CA GLN A 107 -13.35 16.11 -4.54
C GLN A 107 -12.15 16.50 -3.66
N HIS A 108 -11.56 17.68 -3.90
CA HIS A 108 -10.50 18.22 -3.06
C HIS A 108 -10.97 18.30 -1.60
N GLY A 109 -10.37 17.51 -0.70
CA GLY A 109 -10.65 17.56 0.75
C GLY A 109 -11.09 16.25 1.41
N SER A 110 -11.52 15.24 0.64
CA SER A 110 -11.92 13.94 1.20
C SER A 110 -10.72 13.03 1.49
N ILE A 111 -9.90 13.40 2.47
CA ILE A 111 -8.77 12.59 2.98
C ILE A 111 -9.25 11.24 3.57
N LYS A 112 -10.54 11.14 3.91
CA LYS A 112 -11.16 9.95 4.48
C LYS A 112 -11.32 8.78 3.50
N ASP A 113 -11.06 9.00 2.22
CA ASP A 113 -11.41 8.05 1.16
C ASP A 113 -10.26 7.14 0.70
N PHE A 114 -9.02 7.61 0.76
CA PHE A 114 -7.87 6.79 0.36
C PHE A 114 -6.59 7.48 0.78
N TYR A 115 -5.71 6.76 1.47
CA TYR A 115 -4.41 7.30 1.86
C TYR A 115 -3.30 6.26 1.82
N ILE A 116 -2.20 6.60 1.14
CA ILE A 116 -0.94 5.85 1.20
C ILE A 116 -0.11 6.47 2.32
N CYS A 117 -0.02 5.77 3.45
CA CYS A 117 0.63 6.23 4.67
C CYS A 117 2.14 6.28 4.52
N SER A 118 2.68 5.20 3.96
CA SER A 118 4.10 5.03 3.69
C SER A 118 4.27 4.15 2.47
N LEU A 119 5.38 4.33 1.78
CA LEU A 119 5.85 3.45 0.73
C LEU A 119 7.37 3.51 0.77
N SER A 120 8.02 2.45 1.25
CA SER A 120 9.45 2.45 1.53
C SER A 120 10.03 1.05 1.51
N SER A 121 11.29 0.97 1.07
CA SER A 121 12.14 -0.22 1.13
C SER A 121 12.77 -0.44 2.51
N ARG A 122 12.81 0.62 3.32
CA ARG A 122 13.35 0.62 4.68
C ARG A 122 12.33 0.26 5.73
N LEU A 123 11.06 0.11 5.35
CA LEU A 123 10.00 -0.28 6.25
C LEU A 123 10.24 -1.74 6.72
N ARG A 124 11.04 -1.88 7.77
CA ARG A 124 11.16 -3.12 8.54
C ARG A 124 10.03 -3.13 9.56
N PHE A 125 8.89 -3.68 9.16
CA PHE A 125 7.81 -4.14 10.04
C PHE A 125 7.56 -3.27 11.28
N LEU A 126 6.95 -2.11 11.06
CA LEU A 126 6.11 -1.47 12.08
C LEU A 126 4.68 -1.67 11.60
N ILE A 127 3.99 -2.65 12.18
CA ILE A 127 2.70 -2.52 12.89
C ILE A 127 2.56 -3.83 13.67
N GLN A 128 3.25 -3.88 14.80
CA GLN A 128 2.76 -4.56 15.99
C GLN A 128 2.17 -3.44 16.85
N ILE A 129 1.08 -2.84 16.38
CA ILE A 129 0.36 -1.81 17.15
C ILE A 129 -1.10 -2.20 17.10
N MET A 130 -1.47 -3.14 17.97
CA MET A 130 -2.57 -3.05 18.92
C MET A 130 -2.22 -4.03 20.06
N GLY A 131 -1.41 -3.56 21.00
CA GLY A 131 -1.26 -4.12 22.34
C GLY A 131 -1.77 -3.09 23.35
#